data_AF-A0A1X0DYA2-F1
#
_entry.id   AF-A0A1X0DYA2-F1
#
_cell.length_a   1.000
_cell.length_b   1.000
_cell.length_c   1.000
_cell.angle_alpha   90.00
_cell.angle_beta   90.00
_cell.angle_gamma   90.00
#
_symmetry.space_group_name_H-M   'P 1'
#
loop_
_entity.id
_entity.type
_entity.pdbx_description
1 polymer ?
#
loop_
_entity_poly.entity_id
_entity_poly.type
_entity_poly.pdbx_seq_one_letter_code
_entity_poly.pdbx_strand_id
1 'polypeptide(L)' 'MTFTTDTIALAIELPGVYDGTSVYLLKDGTFVNRWTNSTITHRRWAADEWIAAHGDKFRAANADLLDKEEEAR' A
#
# COMPACT_ATOMS: atom_id res chain seq x y z
N MET A 1 6.97 -6.16 -10.09
CA MET A 1 6.69 -4.74 -10.37
C MET A 1 7.68 -3.93 -9.55
N THR A 2 8.42 -3.02 -10.18
CA THR A 2 9.42 -2.20 -9.50
C THR A 2 8.84 -0.79 -9.38
N PHE A 3 8.87 -0.20 -8.19
CA PHE A 3 8.41 1.17 -7.91
C PHE A 3 9.54 1.92 -7.20
N THR A 4 9.47 3.25 -7.18
CA THR A 4 10.45 4.11 -6.48
C THR A 4 9.78 4.84 -5.32
N THR A 5 10.57 5.44 -4.44
CA THR A 5 10.03 6.24 -3.33
C THR A 5 9.14 7.39 -3.81
N ASP A 6 9.44 7.97 -4.98
CA ASP A 6 8.69 9.10 -5.56
C ASP A 6 7.27 8.73 -5.99
N THR A 7 7.01 7.43 -6.23
CA THR A 7 5.68 6.92 -6.61
C THR A 7 4.85 6.51 -5.40
N ILE A 8 5.38 6.60 -4.18
CA ILE A 8 4.67 6.29 -2.94
C ILE A 8 3.83 7.51 -2.53
N ALA A 9 2.52 7.30 -2.37
CA ALA A 9 1.64 8.27 -1.73
C ALA A 9 1.72 8.14 -0.21
N LEU A 10 1.67 6.91 0.32
CA LEU A 10 1.73 6.64 1.76
C LEU A 10 2.54 5.39 2.09
N ALA A 11 3.29 5.48 3.19
CA ALA A 11 3.92 4.35 3.87
C ALA A 11 3.08 4.00 5.10
N ILE A 12 2.50 2.80 5.12
CA ILE A 12 1.50 2.38 6.11
C ILE A 12 2.12 1.38 7.07
N GLU A 13 2.06 1.72 8.35
CA GLU A 13 2.40 0.83 9.45
C GLU A 13 1.16 0.04 9.90
N LEU A 14 1.37 -1.23 10.25
CA LEU A 14 0.31 -2.10 10.74
C LEU A 14 0.64 -2.49 12.20
N PRO A 15 -0.01 -1.87 13.20
CA PRO A 15 0.21 -2.20 14.60
C PRO A 15 0.02 -3.69 14.86
N GLY A 16 0.96 -4.29 15.60
CA GLY A 16 0.96 -5.73 15.89
C GLY A 16 1.57 -6.61 14.80
N VAL A 17 1.91 -6.07 13.62
CA VAL A 17 2.60 -6.80 12.54
C VAL A 17 4.10 -6.54 12.57
N TYR A 18 4.49 -5.27 12.59
CA TYR A 18 5.89 -4.83 12.58
C TYR A 18 5.99 -3.37 13.03
N ASP A 19 7.07 -3.05 13.74
CA ASP A 19 7.43 -1.68 14.09
C ASP A 19 8.10 -1.00 12.88
N GLY A 20 7.25 -0.53 11.97
CA GLY A 20 7.62 0.11 10.71
C GLY A 20 6.67 -0.24 9.55
N THR A 21 7.00 0.26 8.36
CA THR A 21 6.13 0.13 7.19
C THR A 21 5.95 -1.32 6.75
N SER A 22 4.69 -1.71 6.54
CA SER A 22 4.29 -3.03 6.03
C SER A 22 3.60 -2.96 4.67
N VAL A 23 2.92 -1.86 4.36
CA VAL A 23 2.21 -1.66 3.10
C VAL A 23 2.55 -0.28 2.54
N TYR A 24 2.68 -0.17 1.23
CA TYR A 24 2.75 1.10 0.52
C TYR A 24 1.47 1.31 -0.29
N LEU A 25 0.91 2.51 -0.25
CA LEU A 25 -0.05 2.98 -1.24
C LEU A 25 0.72 3.82 -2.26
N LEU A 26 0.67 3.41 -3.53
CA LEU A 26 1.26 4.16 -4.63
C LEU A 26 0.29 5.25 -5.11
N LYS A 27 0.84 6.28 -5.77
CA LYS A 27 0.05 7.41 -6.31
C LYS A 27 -0.95 6.99 -7.39
N ASP A 28 -0.71 5.87 -8.07
CA ASP A 28 -1.66 5.25 -9.01
C ASP A 28 -2.80 4.47 -8.32
N GLY A 29 -2.83 4.45 -6.98
CA GLY A 29 -3.83 3.73 -6.19
C GLY A 29 -3.50 2.26 -5.92
N THR A 30 -2.38 1.75 -6.41
CA THR A 30 -1.94 0.37 -6.15
C THR A 30 -1.43 0.20 -4.72
N PHE A 31 -1.83 -0.89 -4.05
CA PHE A 31 -1.20 -1.29 -2.79
C PHE A 31 -0.06 -2.27 -3.05
N VAL A 32 1.07 -2.06 -2.36
CA VAL A 32 2.22 -2.96 -2.39
C VAL A 32 2.49 -3.50 -0.98
N ASN A 33 2.41 -4.82 -0.84
CA ASN A 33 2.84 -5.52 0.36
C ASN A 33 4.37 -5.66 0.39
N ARG A 34 5.03 -5.01 1.35
CA ARG A 34 6.49 -5.03 1.52
C ARG A 34 7.04 -6.45 1.73
N TRP A 35 6.23 -7.34 2.29
CA TRP A 35 6.63 -8.68 2.70
C TRP A 35 6.47 -9.74 1.60
N THR A 36 5.98 -9.38 0.40
CA THR A 36 5.68 -10.34 -0.70
C THR A 36 6.84 -11.29 -1.01
N ASN A 37 8.08 -10.78 -1.00
CA ASN A 37 9.30 -11.54 -1.28
C ASN A 37 10.06 -11.97 -0.01
N SER A 38 9.47 -11.79 1.18
CA SER A 38 10.06 -12.17 2.45
C SER A 38 9.72 -13.61 2.81
N THR A 39 10.61 -14.28 3.54
CA THR A 39 10.34 -15.57 4.17
C THR A 39 9.46 -15.44 5.43
N ILE A 40 9.15 -14.21 5.87
CA ILE A 40 8.34 -13.94 7.07
C ILE A 40 6.84 -13.99 6.70
N THR A 41 6.31 -15.20 6.60
CA THR A 41 4.95 -15.48 6.08
C THR A 41 3.83 -14.80 6.88
N HIS A 42 3.91 -14.78 8.20
CA HIS A 42 2.85 -14.18 9.04
C HIS A 42 2.64 -12.68 8.76
N ARG A 43 3.72 -11.93 8.50
CA ARG A 43 3.61 -10.49 8.17
C ARG A 43 3.05 -10.27 6.78
N ARG A 44 3.46 -11.12 5.83
CA ARG A 44 2.90 -11.11 4.48
C ARG A 44 1.40 -11.34 4.52
N TRP A 45 0.93 -12.39 5.19
CA TRP A 45 -0.49 -12.69 5.28
C TRP A 45 -1.28 -11.59 6.00
N ALA A 46 -0.77 -11.08 7.12
CA ALA A 46 -1.44 -9.98 7.83
C ALA A 46 -1.56 -8.71 6.97
N ALA A 47 -0.55 -8.38 6.17
CA ALA A 47 -0.60 -7.26 5.25
C ALA A 47 -1.56 -7.51 4.07
N ASP A 48 -1.58 -8.72 3.50
CA ASP A 48 -2.52 -9.10 2.44
C ASP A 48 -3.98 -9.04 2.93
N GLU A 49 -4.25 -9.57 4.13
CA GLU A 49 -5.56 -9.51 4.78
C GLU A 49 -6.00 -8.07 5.06
N TRP A 50 -5.08 -7.23 5.54
CA TRP A 50 -5.39 -5.83 5.77
C TRP A 50 -5.75 -5.10 4.47
N ILE A 51 -4.99 -5.31 3.38
CA ILE A 51 -5.27 -4.72 2.07
C ILE A 51 -6.65 -5.18 1.58
N ALA A 52 -6.96 -6.49 1.68
CA ALA A 52 -8.25 -7.03 1.25
C ALA A 52 -9.43 -6.47 2.06
N ALA A 53 -9.27 -6.29 3.37
CA ALA A 53 -10.34 -5.84 4.24
C ALA A 53 -10.53 -4.31 4.26
N HIS A 54 -9.48 -3.52 4.03
CA HIS A 54 -9.50 -2.07 4.24
C HIS A 54 -9.03 -1.24 3.05
N GLY A 55 -8.37 -1.85 2.06
CA GLY A 55 -7.65 -1.15 1.00
C GLY A 55 -8.52 -0.17 0.23
N ASP A 56 -9.71 -0.58 -0.21
CA ASP A 56 -10.59 0.28 -1.00
C ASP A 56 -11.06 1.51 -0.21
N LYS A 57 -11.47 1.32 1.04
CA LYS A 57 -11.86 2.43 1.92
C LYS A 57 -10.68 3.35 2.21
N PHE A 58 -9.49 2.78 2.44
CA PHE A 58 -8.28 3.55 2.71
C PHE A 58 -7.86 4.37 1.48
N ARG A 59 -7.91 3.78 0.28
CA ARG A 59 -7.64 4.48 -0.99
C ARG A 59 -8.60 5.65 -1.18
N ALA A 60 -9.91 5.42 -1.00
CA ALA A 60 -10.92 6.46 -1.15
C ALA A 60 -10.74 7.61 -0.14
N ALA A 61 -10.36 7.31 1.10
CA ALA A 61 -10.10 8.31 2.14
C ALA A 61 -8.85 9.17 1.89
N ASN A 62 -7.94 8.72 1.02
CA ASN A 62 -6.68 9.39 0.69
C ASN A 62 -6.59 9.74 -0.80
N ALA A 63 -7.74 9.89 -1.47
CA ALA A 63 -7.81 10.13 -2.91
C ALA A 63 -7.16 11.46 -3.35
N ASP A 64 -7.00 12.41 -2.42
CA ASP A 64 -6.30 13.68 -2.62
C ASP A 64 -4.78 13.52 -2.81
N LEU A 65 -4.21 12.41 -2.34
CA LEU A 65 -2.78 12.09 -2.46
C LEU A 65 -2.47 11.27 -3.73
N LEU A 66 -3.49 10.87 -4.47
CA LEU A 66 -3.36 10.03 -5.66
C LEU A 66 -3.28 10.90 -6.90
N ASP A 67 -2.58 10.38 -7.91
CA ASP A 67 -2.59 10.97 -9.23
C ASP A 67 -4.05 10.91 -9.73
N LYS A 68 -4.63 12.08 -9.97
CA LYS A 68 -5.88 12.14 -10.71
C LYS A 68 -5.57 11.58 -12.08
N GLU A 69 -6.32 10.60 -12.56
CA GLU A 69 -6.26 10.20 -13.96
C GLU A 69 -6.37 11.49 -14.78
N GLU A 70 -5.27 11.95 -15.37
CA GLU A 70 -5.34 12.97 -16.39
C GLU A 70 -6.14 12.32 -17.51
N GLU A 71 -7.42 12.68 -17.62
CA GLU A 71 -8.22 12.38 -18.79
C GLU A 71 -7.41 12.86 -19.99
N ALA A 72 -6.81 11.90 -20.70
CA ALA A 72 -6.00 12.15 -21.87
C ALA A 72 -6.79 13.06 -22.82
N ARG A 73 -6.35 14.32 -22.95
CA ARG A 73 -6.83 15.29 -23.93
C ARG A 73 -5.90 15.31 -25.13
#